data_AF-A0A6N2DQB6-F1
#
_entry.id   AF-A0A6N2DQB6-F1
#
_cell.length_a   1.000
_cell.length_b   1.000
_cell.length_c   1.000
_cell.angle_alpha   90.00
_cell.angle_beta   90.00
_cell.angle_gamma   90.00
#
_symmetry.space_group_name_H-M   'P 1'
#
loop_
_entity.id
_entity.type
_entity.pdbx_description
1 polymer ?
#
loop_
_entity_poly.entity_id
_entity_poly.type
_entity_poly.pdbx_seq_one_letter_code
_entity_poly.pdbx_strand_id
1 'polypeptide(L)'
;PAGHRVLAVEGSGGSDVVVGDDPLTPYGPGAADMVRRADAYTNVADLMINGRYDPETDEIPAFEEQVGSHGGLGGAQTQPFLLYPASFARPGATLDGPVAVHRTLKEWLADLGHPVATPWREAAR
;
A
#
# COMPACT_ATOMS: atom_id res chain seq x y z
N PRO A 1 -2.75 22.68 -14.80
CA PRO A 1 -1.53 22.31 -15.58
C PRO A 1 -1.02 20.98 -15.05
N ALA A 2 -0.41 20.12 -15.87
CA ALA A 2 0.20 18.89 -15.36
C ALA A 2 1.10 19.22 -14.16
N GLY A 3 0.73 18.73 -12.98
CA GLY A 3 1.43 19.00 -11.73
C GLY A 3 2.31 17.83 -11.32
N HIS A 4 3.11 18.06 -10.30
CA HIS A 4 3.94 17.03 -9.69
C HIS A 4 3.94 17.17 -8.17
N ARG A 5 4.22 16.06 -7.51
CA ARG A 5 4.42 16.00 -6.07
C ARG A 5 5.82 15.45 -5.78
N VAL A 6 6.56 16.16 -4.95
CA VAL A 6 7.81 15.70 -4.35
C VAL A 6 7.48 15.21 -2.94
N LEU A 7 7.77 13.94 -2.67
CA LEU A 7 7.63 13.36 -1.34
C LEU A 7 8.95 13.49 -0.61
N ALA A 8 8.92 13.99 0.62
CA ALA A 8 10.11 14.00 1.45
C ALA A 8 10.49 12.56 1.84
N VAL A 9 11.79 12.27 1.79
CA VAL A 9 12.35 11.02 2.33
C VAL A 9 12.31 11.10 3.85
N GLU A 10 11.87 10.03 4.53
CA GLU A 10 11.86 9.99 5.99
C GLU A 10 13.26 10.28 6.57
N GLY A 11 13.33 11.13 7.58
CA GLY A 11 14.60 11.54 8.21
C GLY A 11 15.41 12.60 7.45
N SER A 12 14.99 13.02 6.25
CA SER A 12 15.70 14.06 5.47
C SER A 12 15.49 15.50 5.97
N GLY A 13 14.50 15.73 6.84
CA GLY A 13 14.11 17.07 7.31
C GLY A 13 13.38 17.92 6.25
N GLY A 14 13.13 17.38 5.06
CA GLY A 14 12.31 18.02 4.02
C GLY A 14 10.81 17.93 4.31
N SER A 15 10.03 18.72 3.56
CA SER A 15 8.57 18.64 3.53
C SER A 15 8.06 18.19 2.16
N ASP A 16 6.89 17.55 2.13
CA ASP A 16 6.19 17.30 0.86
C ASP A 16 5.89 18.61 0.15
N VAL A 17 6.06 18.63 -1.18
CA VAL A 17 5.75 19.79 -2.02
C VAL A 17 4.89 19.35 -3.19
N VAL A 18 3.84 20.11 -3.47
CA VAL A 18 3.01 19.96 -4.68
C VAL A 18 3.13 21.23 -5.50
N VAL A 19 3.37 21.07 -6.81
CA VAL A 19 3.35 22.17 -7.78
C VAL A 19 2.32 21.83 -8.84
N GLY A 20 1.32 22.70 -9.01
CA GLY A 20 0.17 22.43 -9.88
C GLY A 20 -0.80 21.44 -9.25
N ASP A 21 -1.39 20.58 -10.08
CA ASP A 21 -2.35 19.57 -9.64
C ASP A 21 -1.62 18.35 -9.03
N ASP A 22 -1.98 17.93 -7.81
CA ASP A 22 -1.35 16.75 -7.18
C ASP A 22 -1.74 15.48 -7.94
N PRO A 23 -0.77 14.78 -8.59
CA PRO A 23 -1.07 13.59 -9.37
C PRO A 23 -1.57 12.42 -8.52
N LEU A 24 -1.39 12.44 -7.19
CA LEU A 24 -1.84 11.38 -6.29
C LEU A 24 -3.28 11.56 -5.79
N THR A 25 -3.92 12.71 -6.04
CA THR A 25 -5.30 13.01 -5.61
C THR A 25 -6.30 11.91 -5.96
N PRO A 26 -6.30 11.33 -7.19
CA PRO A 26 -7.30 10.32 -7.56
C PRO A 26 -7.20 8.99 -6.81
N TYR A 27 -6.07 8.73 -6.13
CA TYR A 27 -5.78 7.44 -5.50
C TYR A 27 -6.10 7.41 -3.99
N GLY A 28 -6.55 8.53 -3.43
CA GLY A 28 -6.93 8.64 -2.03
C GLY A 28 -5.76 8.91 -1.07
N PRO A 29 -6.05 9.06 0.23
CA PRO A 29 -5.12 9.63 1.21
C PRO A 29 -3.87 8.76 1.48
N GLY A 30 -3.97 7.43 1.31
CA GLY A 30 -2.84 6.51 1.53
C GLY A 30 -1.83 6.42 0.38
N ALA A 31 -2.11 7.09 -0.76
CA ALA A 31 -1.30 6.96 -1.98
C ALA A 31 0.15 7.39 -1.79
N ALA A 32 0.37 8.53 -1.12
CA ALA A 32 1.73 9.04 -0.87
C ALA A 32 2.54 8.07 0.01
N ASP A 33 1.92 7.47 1.03
CA ASP A 33 2.58 6.52 1.91
C ASP A 33 2.89 5.20 1.20
N MET A 34 2.03 4.77 0.27
CA MET A 34 2.33 3.62 -0.60
C MET A 34 3.56 3.89 -1.49
N VAL A 35 3.68 5.09 -2.06
CA VAL A 35 4.86 5.47 -2.86
C VAL A 35 6.11 5.53 -2.00
N ARG A 36 6.07 6.16 -0.82
CA ARG A 36 7.21 6.16 0.12
C ARG A 36 7.63 4.75 0.53
N ARG A 37 6.65 3.88 0.78
CA ARG A 37 6.94 2.48 1.15
C ARG A 37 7.68 1.74 0.03
N ALA A 38 7.30 1.98 -1.23
CA ALA A 38 7.99 1.40 -2.38
C ALA A 38 9.41 1.97 -2.52
N ASP A 39 9.58 3.28 -2.33
CA ASP A 39 10.87 3.96 -2.35
C ASP A 39 11.83 3.49 -1.23
N ALA A 40 11.29 3.10 -0.08
CA ALA A 40 12.08 2.66 1.07
C ALA A 40 12.75 1.28 0.93
N TYR A 41 12.50 0.53 -0.15
CA TYR A 41 13.16 -0.76 -0.35
C TYR A 41 14.63 -0.57 -0.75
N THR A 42 15.54 -1.31 -0.12
CA THR A 42 16.99 -1.25 -0.43
C THR A 42 17.33 -1.68 -1.84
N ASN A 43 16.41 -2.38 -2.49
CA ASN A 43 16.48 -2.86 -3.87
C ASN A 43 15.44 -2.19 -4.78
N VAL A 44 14.96 -1.00 -4.43
CA VAL A 44 14.07 -0.21 -5.29
C VAL A 44 14.78 0.14 -6.60
N ALA A 45 14.02 0.27 -7.68
CA ALA A 45 14.53 0.73 -8.97
C ALA A 45 14.78 2.24 -8.95
N ASP A 46 15.74 2.70 -9.76
CA ASP A 46 16.00 4.15 -9.95
C ASP A 46 14.79 4.89 -10.54
N LEU A 47 13.95 4.17 -11.30
CA LEU A 47 12.73 4.68 -11.90
C LEU A 47 11.61 3.66 -11.77
N MET A 48 10.49 4.08 -11.19
CA MET A 48 9.21 3.36 -11.23
C MET A 48 8.20 4.14 -12.04
N ILE A 49 7.46 3.44 -12.90
CA ILE A 49 6.39 4.00 -13.73
C ILE A 49 5.10 3.28 -13.37
N ASN A 50 4.08 4.05 -12.99
CA ASN A 50 2.74 3.53 -12.71
C ASN A 50 1.76 4.05 -13.77
N GLY A 51 0.92 3.17 -14.31
CA GLY A 51 -0.17 3.58 -15.19
C GLY A 51 -1.13 4.54 -14.46
N ARG A 52 -1.64 5.55 -15.18
CA ARG A 52 -2.61 6.49 -14.59
C ARG A 52 -3.96 5.79 -14.43
N TYR A 53 -4.55 5.88 -13.23
CA TYR A 53 -5.94 5.48 -13.01
C TYR A 53 -6.91 6.43 -13.74
N ASP A 54 -7.83 5.85 -14.50
CA ASP A 54 -8.95 6.55 -15.14
C ASP A 54 -10.25 6.31 -14.32
N PRO A 55 -10.78 7.34 -13.64
CA PRO A 55 -12.00 7.20 -12.85
C PRO A 55 -13.28 7.05 -13.69
N GLU A 56 -13.25 7.36 -15.00
CA GLU A 56 -14.43 7.20 -15.86
C GLU A 56 -14.63 5.73 -16.26
N THR A 57 -13.54 5.00 -16.47
CA THR A 57 -13.58 3.58 -16.86
C THR A 57 -13.27 2.62 -15.71
N ASP A 58 -12.77 3.14 -14.58
CA ASP A 58 -12.21 2.35 -13.46
C ASP A 58 -10.99 1.49 -13.86
N GLU A 59 -10.22 1.95 -14.84
CA GLU A 59 -9.11 1.20 -15.43
C GLU A 59 -7.74 1.82 -15.13
N ILE A 60 -6.71 0.98 -15.19
CA ILE A 60 -5.31 1.37 -15.16
C ILE A 60 -4.64 0.71 -16.37
N PRO A 61 -4.02 1.49 -17.27
CA PRO A 61 -3.32 0.92 -18.42
C PRO A 61 -2.21 -0.03 -17.97
N ALA A 62 -2.24 -1.26 -18.49
CA ALA A 62 -1.14 -2.20 -18.37
C ALA A 62 0.00 -1.84 -19.33
N PHE A 63 1.22 -2.26 -19.00
CA PHE A 63 2.37 -2.18 -19.91
C PHE A 63 2.56 -3.48 -20.71
N GLU A 64 1.51 -4.28 -20.82
CA GLU A 64 1.51 -5.63 -21.37
C GLU A 64 0.15 -5.93 -22.05
N GLU A 65 0.09 -6.98 -22.88
CA GLU A 65 -1.04 -7.27 -23.77
C GLU A 65 -2.15 -8.13 -23.11
N GLN A 66 -1.93 -8.62 -21.90
CA GLN A 66 -2.88 -9.44 -21.15
C GLN A 66 -4.05 -8.58 -20.66
N VAL A 67 -5.20 -9.24 -20.57
CA VAL A 67 -6.47 -8.61 -20.14
C VAL A 67 -6.44 -8.25 -18.64
N GLY A 68 -5.60 -8.91 -17.85
CA GLY A 68 -5.51 -8.70 -16.42
C GLY A 68 -4.13 -8.22 -16.03
N SER A 69 -4.08 -7.11 -15.30
CA SER A 69 -2.84 -6.52 -14.78
C SER A 69 -2.89 -6.36 -13.27
N HIS A 70 -1.72 -6.27 -12.65
CA HIS A 70 -1.57 -6.15 -11.19
C HIS A 70 -0.38 -5.27 -10.82
N GLY A 71 -0.35 -4.79 -9.58
CA GLY A 71 0.79 -4.04 -9.04
C GLY A 71 0.75 -2.54 -9.32
N GLY A 72 -0.26 -2.06 -10.06
CA GLY A 72 -0.53 -0.63 -10.18
C GLY A 72 -1.12 -0.03 -8.90
N LEU A 73 -1.28 1.30 -8.86
CA LEU A 73 -2.00 2.01 -7.80
C LEU A 73 -3.43 2.36 -8.24
N GLY A 74 -4.44 2.18 -7.37
CA GLY A 74 -5.83 2.56 -7.66
C GLY A 74 -6.71 1.41 -8.17
N GLY A 75 -7.95 1.74 -8.59
CA GLY A 75 -8.93 0.79 -9.13
C GLY A 75 -9.53 -0.18 -8.09
N ALA A 76 -10.24 -1.20 -8.57
CA ALA A 76 -10.98 -2.16 -7.74
C ALA A 76 -10.15 -2.89 -6.67
N GLN A 77 -8.83 -3.06 -6.87
CA GLN A 77 -7.90 -3.64 -5.88
C GLN A 77 -7.79 -2.82 -4.59
N THR A 78 -8.30 -1.59 -4.55
CA THR A 78 -8.34 -0.74 -3.36
C THR A 78 -9.53 -0.99 -2.44
N GLN A 79 -10.40 -1.97 -2.76
CA GLN A 79 -11.59 -2.32 -1.98
C GLN A 79 -11.47 -3.70 -1.30
N PRO A 80 -10.49 -3.91 -0.41
CA PRO A 80 -10.35 -5.18 0.27
C PRO A 80 -11.42 -5.37 1.35
N PHE A 81 -11.74 -6.63 1.63
CA PHE A 81 -12.49 -7.00 2.83
C PHE A 81 -11.85 -8.21 3.51
N LEU A 82 -12.02 -8.31 4.83
CA LEU A 82 -11.63 -9.47 5.61
C LEU A 82 -12.87 -10.05 6.28
N LEU A 83 -13.24 -11.27 5.87
CA LEU A 83 -14.28 -12.06 6.53
C LEU A 83 -13.62 -13.04 7.51
N TYR A 84 -14.07 -13.05 8.76
CA TYR A 84 -13.49 -13.89 9.81
C TYR A 84 -14.58 -14.37 10.80
N PRO A 85 -14.35 -15.48 11.53
CA PRO A 85 -15.30 -15.99 12.50
C PRO A 85 -15.61 -14.98 13.61
N ALA A 86 -16.89 -14.85 13.98
CA ALA A 86 -17.32 -13.89 15.01
C ALA A 86 -16.72 -14.16 16.40
N SER A 87 -16.22 -15.38 16.66
CA SER A 87 -15.55 -15.75 17.91
C SER A 87 -14.10 -15.25 17.99
N PHE A 88 -13.51 -14.79 16.89
CA PHE A 88 -12.12 -14.33 16.88
C PHE A 88 -12.05 -12.88 17.37
N ALA A 89 -10.91 -12.52 17.97
CA ALA A 89 -10.63 -11.14 18.36
C ALA A 89 -10.78 -10.21 17.15
N ARG A 90 -11.46 -9.09 17.31
CA ARG A 90 -11.63 -8.12 16.23
C ARG A 90 -10.25 -7.59 15.81
N PRO A 91 -9.93 -7.53 14.49
CA PRO A 91 -8.73 -6.87 14.01
C PRO A 91 -8.70 -5.40 14.46
N GLY A 92 -7.51 -4.79 14.49
CA GLY A 92 -7.36 -3.36 14.78
C GLY A 92 -8.19 -2.45 13.86
N ALA A 93 -8.32 -1.18 14.23
CA ALA A 93 -9.21 -0.21 13.56
C ALA A 93 -8.94 -0.06 12.05
N THR A 94 -7.68 -0.18 11.61
CA THR A 94 -7.29 -0.18 10.20
C THR A 94 -6.30 -1.31 9.92
N LEU A 95 -6.53 -2.04 8.83
CA LEU A 95 -5.60 -3.04 8.31
C LEU A 95 -4.87 -2.48 7.08
N ASP A 96 -3.79 -1.73 7.34
CA ASP A 96 -2.99 -1.10 6.29
C ASP A 96 -2.09 -2.11 5.57
N GLY A 97 -2.67 -2.74 4.54
CA GLY A 97 -1.99 -3.65 3.64
C GLY A 97 -1.67 -5.03 4.23
N PRO A 98 -0.93 -5.86 3.48
CA PRO A 98 -0.81 -7.29 3.76
C PRO A 98 -0.03 -7.61 5.05
N VAL A 99 0.85 -6.71 5.50
CA VAL A 99 1.62 -6.91 6.75
C VAL A 99 0.71 -6.82 7.97
N ALA A 100 -0.23 -5.87 7.98
CA ALA A 100 -1.22 -5.75 9.05
C ALA A 100 -2.13 -6.99 9.09
N VAL A 101 -2.60 -7.44 7.93
CA VAL A 101 -3.40 -8.68 7.81
C VAL A 101 -2.62 -9.89 8.33
N HIS A 102 -1.37 -10.05 7.90
CA HIS A 102 -0.52 -11.16 8.36
C HIS A 102 -0.38 -11.16 9.88
N ARG A 103 -0.15 -9.99 10.49
CA ARG A 103 -0.06 -9.85 11.95
C ARG A 103 -1.33 -10.32 12.66
N THR A 104 -2.48 -9.85 12.20
CA THR A 104 -3.78 -10.28 12.74
C THR A 104 -3.97 -11.80 12.65
N LEU A 105 -3.61 -12.41 11.51
CA LEU A 105 -3.67 -13.87 11.37
C LEU A 105 -2.73 -14.59 12.37
N LYS A 106 -1.55 -14.03 12.63
CA LYS A 106 -0.59 -14.58 13.61
C LYS A 106 -1.07 -14.43 15.05
N GLU A 107 -1.73 -13.33 15.37
CA GLU A 107 -2.37 -13.10 16.68
C GLU A 107 -3.48 -14.13 16.93
N TRP A 108 -4.37 -14.37 15.96
CA TRP A 108 -5.40 -15.40 16.09
C TRP A 108 -4.83 -16.81 16.23
N LEU A 109 -3.75 -17.15 15.53
CA LEU A 109 -3.06 -18.43 15.72
C LEU A 109 -2.56 -18.58 17.16
N ALA A 110 -2.00 -17.51 17.74
CA ALA A 110 -1.54 -17.52 19.13
C ALA A 110 -2.72 -17.69 20.11
N ASP A 111 -3.83 -16.98 19.88
CA ASP A 111 -5.05 -17.09 20.69
C ASP A 111 -5.63 -18.51 20.68
N LEU A 112 -5.48 -19.22 19.56
CA LEU A 112 -5.88 -20.63 19.40
C LEU A 112 -4.86 -21.63 19.97
N GLY A 113 -3.75 -21.16 20.54
CA GLY A 113 -2.71 -21.99 21.15
C GLY A 113 -1.73 -22.62 20.16
N HIS A 114 -1.70 -22.16 18.90
CA HIS A 114 -0.71 -22.63 17.93
C HIS A 114 0.67 -22.00 18.20
N PRO A 115 1.77 -22.70 17.87
CA PRO A 115 3.10 -22.12 17.93
C PRO A 115 3.24 -20.99 16.90
N VAL A 116 3.59 -19.80 17.38
CA VAL A 116 3.82 -18.62 16.56
C VAL A 116 5.28 -18.20 16.76
N ALA A 117 6.07 -18.19 15.68
CA ALA A 117 7.44 -17.66 15.76
C ALA A 117 7.41 -16.19 16.22
N THR A 118 8.10 -15.90 17.33
CA THR A 118 8.36 -14.56 17.88
C THR A 118 9.84 -14.36 18.16
N PRO A 119 10.43 -13.17 17.92
CA PRO A 119 9.79 -11.99 17.37
C PRO A 119 10.10 -11.86 15.87
N TRP A 120 9.05 -11.71 15.05
CA TRP A 120 9.18 -10.96 13.80
C TRP A 120 9.30 -9.48 14.19
N ARG A 121 10.38 -9.08 14.87
CA ARG A 121 10.74 -7.66 14.84
C ARG A 121 11.03 -7.37 13.38
N GLU A 122 10.47 -6.27 12.85
CA GLU A 122 10.97 -5.68 11.60
C GLU A 122 12.49 -5.80 11.66
N ALA A 123 13.08 -6.65 10.81
CA ALA A 123 14.51 -6.55 10.57
C ALA A 123 14.70 -5.09 10.24
N ALA A 124 15.41 -4.39 11.12
CA ALA A 124 15.47 -2.95 11.20
C ALA A 124 15.50 -2.37 9.78
N ARG A 125 14.48 -1.56 9.47
CA ARG A 125 14.54 -0.67 8.32
C ARG A 125 15.69 0.31 8.53
#